data_AF-A0A3D6AIG8-F1
#
_entry.id   AF-A0A3D6AIG8-F1
#
_cell.length_a   1.000
_cell.length_b   1.000
_cell.length_c   1.000
_cell.angle_alpha   90.00
_cell.angle_beta   90.00
_cell.angle_gamma   90.00
#
_symmetry.space_group_name_H-M   'P 1'
#
loop_
_entity.id
_entity.type
_entity.pdbx_description
1 polymer ?
#
loop_
_entity_poly.entity_id
_entity_poly.type
_entity_poly.pdbx_seq_one_letter_code
_entity_poly.pdbx_strand_id
1 'polypeptide(L)'
;MNTKRYLTSGIVLLLAAASLPLAATAQAMAAPEAPPRAARAPEDKEQLERRLVSVATLIESSSAAKQIDASGIAQAQAERARARELRLQAEQSYKAGNVANASRQLDEAAKALFEGVRLAAPEQVTGEKRQRDFDNRLESVKALLSAQKRISAEKKLGAKGTETSNKIEAQIREAQSLAAAGKLDQGRAVLDQVYVMTKAAIENMRDGDTLVRSLHFASKEEEYHYEVDRNDTHKMLVKVLLEEKRANNPGLEGMVQKYLEQAATLRASADGLAAKKDYEGAIKTLEDSTKELVRAIRSAGVYIPG
;
A
#
# COMPACT_ATOMS: atom_id res chain seq x y z
N MET A 1 -2.00 17.00 -85.52
CA MET A 1 -3.06 17.20 -86.55
C MET A 1 -4.23 16.27 -86.24
N ASN A 2 -5.45 16.84 -86.27
CA ASN A 2 -6.79 16.23 -86.36
C ASN A 2 -7.23 15.23 -85.27
N THR A 3 -8.10 15.59 -84.30
CA THR A 3 -9.58 15.84 -84.34
C THR A 3 -10.47 14.65 -84.71
N LYS A 4 -11.33 14.25 -83.74
CA LYS A 4 -12.81 14.00 -83.79
C LYS A 4 -13.17 12.92 -82.75
N ARG A 5 -13.92 13.23 -81.67
CA ARG A 5 -15.39 13.36 -81.51
C ARG A 5 -16.20 12.12 -81.96
N TYR A 6 -16.98 11.56 -81.01
CA TYR A 6 -18.44 11.31 -80.99
C TYR A 6 -18.72 10.04 -80.13
N LEU A 7 -19.41 10.18 -78.99
CA LEU A 7 -20.87 10.00 -78.78
C LEU A 7 -21.32 8.53 -78.90
N THR A 8 -21.86 7.93 -77.84
CA THR A 8 -23.26 7.41 -77.73
C THR A 8 -23.47 6.48 -76.53
N SER A 9 -24.50 6.82 -75.75
CA SER A 9 -25.50 6.04 -75.01
C SER A 9 -25.51 4.51 -75.01
N GLY A 10 -25.95 3.95 -73.86
CA GLY A 10 -26.57 2.61 -73.74
C GLY A 10 -26.29 1.92 -72.41
N ILE A 11 -26.95 2.32 -71.32
CA ILE A 11 -28.04 1.59 -70.64
C ILE A 11 -27.68 0.18 -70.13
N VAL A 12 -27.43 0.16 -68.81
CA VAL A 12 -27.99 -0.73 -67.77
C VAL A 12 -28.06 -2.25 -68.04
N LEU A 13 -27.28 -2.99 -67.26
CA LEU A 13 -27.76 -4.22 -66.62
C LEU A 13 -27.38 -4.22 -65.13
N LEU A 14 -28.39 -4.29 -64.27
CA LEU A 14 -28.31 -4.45 -62.83
C LEU A 14 -27.61 -5.76 -62.47
N LEU A 15 -26.60 -5.69 -61.60
CA LEU A 15 -26.24 -6.79 -60.70
C LEU A 15 -26.11 -6.21 -59.29
N ALA A 16 -27.13 -6.50 -58.47
CA ALA A 16 -27.20 -6.12 -57.08
C ALA A 16 -26.22 -6.96 -56.26
N ALA A 17 -25.09 -6.37 -55.87
CA ALA A 17 -24.23 -6.90 -54.82
C ALA A 17 -24.58 -6.18 -53.51
N ALA A 18 -25.33 -6.87 -52.65
CA ALA A 18 -25.61 -6.45 -51.29
C ALA A 18 -24.29 -6.38 -50.49
N SER A 19 -23.79 -5.17 -50.26
CA SER A 19 -22.71 -4.89 -49.33
C SER A 19 -23.32 -4.50 -47.99
N LEU A 20 -23.32 -5.44 -47.05
CA LEU A 20 -23.62 -5.18 -45.64
C LEU A 20 -22.43 -4.41 -45.02
N PRO A 21 -22.65 -3.25 -44.38
CA PRO A 21 -21.60 -2.61 -43.59
C PRO A 21 -21.43 -3.38 -42.28
N LEU A 22 -20.25 -3.96 -42.05
CA LEU A 22 -19.80 -4.36 -40.72
C LEU A 22 -19.59 -3.07 -39.90
N ALA A 23 -20.57 -2.69 -39.10
CA ALA A 23 -20.38 -1.71 -38.04
C ALA A 23 -19.56 -2.38 -36.92
N ALA A 24 -18.26 -2.11 -36.87
CA ALA A 24 -17.44 -2.45 -35.72
C ALA A 24 -17.83 -1.56 -34.54
N THR A 25 -18.69 -2.07 -33.67
CA THR A 25 -18.97 -1.47 -32.37
C THR A 25 -17.72 -1.60 -31.50
N ALA A 26 -16.91 -0.55 -31.44
CA ALA A 26 -15.87 -0.39 -30.44
C ALA A 26 -16.54 -0.21 -29.06
N GLN A 27 -16.72 -1.31 -28.35
CA GLN A 27 -17.08 -1.28 -26.93
C GLN A 27 -15.85 -0.75 -26.17
N ALA A 28 -15.88 0.53 -25.80
CA ALA A 28 -14.95 1.07 -24.84
C ALA A 28 -15.13 0.32 -23.52
N MET A 29 -14.17 -0.54 -23.17
CA MET A 29 -14.09 -1.13 -21.84
C MET A 29 -13.84 0.01 -20.85
N ALA A 30 -14.91 0.44 -20.18
CA ALA A 30 -14.81 1.34 -19.04
C ALA A 30 -13.92 0.68 -17.98
N ALA A 31 -12.92 1.42 -17.52
CA ALA A 31 -12.09 1.02 -16.39
C ALA A 31 -13.00 0.73 -15.18
N PRO A 32 -12.70 -0.29 -14.36
CA PRO A 32 -13.50 -0.57 -13.17
C PRO A 32 -13.50 0.65 -12.25
N GLU A 33 -14.69 1.16 -11.94
CA GLU A 33 -14.86 2.20 -10.91
C GLU A 33 -14.22 1.71 -9.61
N ALA A 34 -13.35 2.54 -9.05
CA ALA A 34 -12.75 2.26 -7.74
C ALA A 34 -13.87 2.02 -6.72
N PRO A 35 -13.73 1.02 -5.82
CA PRO A 35 -14.75 0.72 -4.83
C PRO A 35 -15.08 1.99 -4.01
N PRO A 36 -16.36 2.22 -3.65
CA PRO A 36 -16.73 3.37 -2.84
C PRO A 36 -15.89 3.35 -1.57
N ARG A 37 -15.16 4.45 -1.35
CA ARG A 37 -14.34 4.65 -0.16
C ARG A 37 -15.24 4.41 1.05
N ALA A 38 -14.81 3.51 1.95
CA ALA A 38 -15.59 3.12 3.12
C ALA A 38 -16.19 4.35 3.80
N ALA A 39 -17.50 4.30 4.09
CA ALA A 39 -18.19 5.38 4.79
C ALA A 39 -17.43 5.67 6.08
N ARG A 40 -17.05 6.93 6.29
CA ARG A 40 -16.41 7.35 7.54
C ARG A 40 -17.33 6.97 8.71
N ALA A 41 -16.71 6.58 9.83
CA ALA A 41 -17.45 6.35 11.07
C ALA A 41 -18.36 7.55 11.35
N PRO A 42 -19.57 7.34 11.89
CA PRO A 42 -20.52 8.43 12.15
C PRO A 42 -19.86 9.46 13.07
N GLU A 43 -19.66 10.66 12.53
CA GLU A 43 -19.10 11.79 13.28
C GLU A 43 -20.12 12.28 14.30
N ASP A 44 -19.67 12.61 15.50
CA ASP A 44 -20.49 13.35 16.46
C ASP A 44 -20.63 14.83 16.05
N LYS A 45 -21.56 15.56 16.70
CA LYS A 45 -21.84 16.96 16.34
C LYS A 45 -20.65 17.89 16.54
N GLU A 46 -19.77 17.60 17.48
CA GLU A 46 -18.62 18.44 17.84
C GLU A 46 -17.47 18.23 16.83
N GLN A 47 -17.24 16.99 16.40
CA GLN A 47 -16.33 16.63 15.32
C GLN A 47 -16.76 17.27 14.00
N LEU A 48 -18.07 17.24 13.71
CA LEU A 48 -18.60 17.85 12.49
C LEU A 48 -18.49 19.38 12.50
N GLU A 49 -18.68 20.03 13.64
CA GLU A 49 -18.49 21.48 13.80
C GLU A 49 -17.03 21.90 13.55
N ARG A 50 -16.07 21.19 14.12
CA ARG A 50 -14.64 21.40 13.82
C ARG A 50 -14.35 21.23 12.33
N ARG A 51 -14.99 20.25 11.69
CA ARG A 51 -14.80 19.98 10.27
C ARG A 51 -15.41 21.06 9.37
N LEU A 52 -16.55 21.65 9.75
CA LEU A 52 -17.12 22.81 9.05
C LEU A 52 -16.11 23.97 9.00
N VAL A 53 -15.48 24.29 10.12
CA VAL A 53 -14.45 25.35 10.22
C VAL A 53 -13.21 25.00 9.39
N SER A 54 -12.75 23.75 9.48
CA SER A 54 -11.58 23.27 8.75
C SER A 54 -11.78 23.34 7.23
N VAL A 55 -12.92 22.87 6.74
CA VAL A 55 -13.27 22.89 5.31
C VAL A 55 -13.50 24.33 4.82
N ALA A 56 -14.07 25.22 5.65
CA ALA A 56 -14.17 26.64 5.33
C ALA A 56 -12.78 27.27 5.13
N THR A 57 -11.87 27.03 6.07
CA THR A 57 -10.47 27.51 5.97
C THR A 57 -9.79 26.96 4.72
N LEU A 58 -10.00 25.67 4.43
CA LEU A 58 -9.45 25.00 3.26
C LEU A 58 -9.92 25.65 1.95
N ILE A 59 -11.21 25.99 1.84
CA ILE A 59 -11.79 26.56 0.63
C ILE A 59 -11.47 28.06 0.47
N GLU A 60 -11.38 28.81 1.58
CA GLU A 60 -11.26 30.27 1.52
C GLU A 60 -9.83 30.79 1.55
N SER A 61 -8.93 30.21 2.35
CA SER A 61 -7.64 30.84 2.65
C SER A 61 -6.41 29.95 2.43
N SER A 62 -6.61 28.67 2.09
CA SER A 62 -5.50 27.73 1.89
C SER A 62 -4.61 28.08 0.69
N SER A 63 -3.41 27.50 0.67
CA SER A 63 -2.52 27.56 -0.50
C SER A 63 -3.19 26.97 -1.75
N ALA A 64 -3.94 25.87 -1.61
CA ALA A 64 -4.73 25.27 -2.67
C ALA A 64 -5.77 26.26 -3.25
N ALA A 65 -6.47 26.99 -2.40
CA ALA A 65 -7.42 28.01 -2.80
C ALA A 65 -6.75 29.18 -3.55
N LYS A 66 -5.60 29.66 -3.04
CA LYS A 66 -4.80 30.69 -3.71
C LYS A 66 -4.25 30.23 -5.06
N GLN A 67 -3.88 28.95 -5.18
CA GLN A 67 -3.40 28.36 -6.43
C GLN A 67 -4.48 28.35 -7.51
N ILE A 68 -5.72 28.02 -7.14
CA ILE A 68 -6.87 28.10 -8.06
C ILE A 68 -7.05 29.55 -8.55
N ASP A 69 -7.04 30.53 -7.64
CA ASP A 69 -7.21 31.94 -8.02
C ASP A 69 -6.10 32.42 -8.94
N ALA A 70 -4.84 32.11 -8.60
CA ALA A 70 -3.67 32.50 -9.36
C ALA A 70 -3.59 31.83 -10.74
N SER A 71 -4.23 30.68 -10.93
CA SER A 71 -4.21 29.96 -12.22
C SER A 71 -4.96 30.68 -13.34
N GLY A 72 -5.96 31.52 -13.01
CA GLY A 72 -6.84 32.16 -13.99
C GLY A 72 -7.70 31.19 -14.81
N ILE A 73 -7.74 29.90 -14.48
CA ILE A 73 -8.50 28.88 -15.24
C ILE A 73 -9.95 28.89 -14.76
N ALA A 74 -10.86 29.27 -15.67
CA ALA A 74 -12.29 29.40 -15.36
C ALA A 74 -12.91 28.10 -14.79
N GLN A 75 -12.51 26.94 -15.30
CA GLN A 75 -12.99 25.64 -14.80
C GLN A 75 -12.50 25.36 -13.37
N ALA A 76 -11.25 25.71 -13.04
CA ALA A 76 -10.71 25.56 -11.69
C ALA A 76 -11.44 26.48 -10.70
N GLN A 77 -11.73 27.71 -11.13
CA GLN A 77 -12.53 28.67 -10.35
C GLN A 77 -13.97 28.20 -10.14
N ALA A 78 -14.59 27.59 -11.15
CA ALA A 78 -15.92 27.01 -11.06
C ALA A 78 -15.98 25.88 -10.02
N GLU A 79 -14.96 25.01 -9.97
CA GLU A 79 -14.88 23.96 -8.95
C GLU A 79 -14.72 24.53 -7.54
N ARG A 80 -13.97 25.63 -7.36
CA ARG A 80 -13.91 26.33 -6.08
C ARG A 80 -15.25 26.97 -5.70
N ALA A 81 -15.98 27.54 -6.66
CA ALA A 81 -17.32 28.07 -6.42
C ALA A 81 -18.28 26.95 -5.99
N ARG A 82 -18.25 25.79 -6.67
CA ARG A 82 -19.00 24.59 -6.28
C ARG A 82 -18.66 24.13 -4.86
N ALA A 83 -17.37 24.12 -4.50
CA ALA A 83 -16.95 23.78 -3.14
C ALA A 83 -17.57 24.70 -2.08
N ARG A 84 -17.67 26.01 -2.36
CA ARG A 84 -18.32 26.99 -1.47
C ARG A 84 -19.82 26.72 -1.32
N GLU A 85 -20.51 26.42 -2.41
CA GLU A 85 -21.94 26.09 -2.39
C GLU A 85 -22.21 24.83 -1.55
N LEU A 86 -21.44 23.76 -1.77
CA LEU A 86 -21.55 22.52 -1.00
C LEU A 86 -21.28 22.73 0.49
N ARG A 87 -20.32 23.59 0.83
CA ARG A 87 -20.06 23.99 2.23
C ARG A 87 -21.25 24.72 2.85
N LEU A 88 -21.88 25.65 2.13
CA LEU A 88 -23.08 26.36 2.61
C LEU A 88 -24.26 25.39 2.81
N GLN A 89 -24.44 24.42 1.91
CA GLN A 89 -25.45 23.38 2.07
C GLN A 89 -25.16 22.49 3.30
N ALA A 90 -23.88 22.17 3.55
CA ALA A 90 -23.48 21.42 4.74
C ALA A 90 -23.83 22.16 6.04
N GLU A 91 -23.61 23.48 6.09
CA GLU A 91 -23.99 24.31 7.24
C GLU A 91 -25.51 24.31 7.47
N GLN A 92 -26.31 24.35 6.40
CA GLN A 92 -27.78 24.29 6.50
C GLN A 92 -28.23 22.91 7.02
N SER A 93 -27.67 21.83 6.48
CA SER A 93 -27.93 20.46 6.96
C SER A 93 -27.55 20.29 8.43
N TYR A 94 -26.42 20.87 8.85
CA TYR A 94 -25.98 20.84 10.24
C TYR A 94 -26.95 21.58 11.17
N LYS A 95 -27.37 22.79 10.79
CA LYS A 95 -28.36 23.59 11.54
C LYS A 95 -29.73 22.90 11.64
N ALA A 96 -30.11 22.16 10.61
CA ALA A 96 -31.32 21.33 10.59
C ALA A 96 -31.19 20.03 11.39
N GLY A 97 -30.04 19.77 12.05
CA GLY A 97 -29.79 18.56 12.82
C GLY A 97 -29.46 17.32 11.97
N ASN A 98 -29.33 17.47 10.64
CA ASN A 98 -29.01 16.39 9.72
C ASN A 98 -27.49 16.23 9.55
N VAL A 99 -26.88 15.64 10.57
CA VAL A 99 -25.43 15.40 10.68
C VAL A 99 -24.89 14.56 9.53
N ALA A 100 -25.62 13.52 9.11
CA ALA A 100 -25.19 12.62 8.04
C ALA A 100 -25.08 13.33 6.68
N ASN A 101 -26.07 14.16 6.33
CA ASN A 101 -26.03 14.91 5.08
C ASN A 101 -24.96 16.01 5.11
N ALA A 102 -24.81 16.71 6.24
CA ALA A 102 -23.76 17.70 6.40
C ALA A 102 -22.35 17.10 6.23
N SER A 103 -22.08 15.92 6.82
CA SER A 103 -20.79 15.24 6.66
C SER A 103 -20.51 14.86 5.20
N ARG A 104 -21.51 14.32 4.48
CA ARG A 104 -21.40 14.00 3.05
C ARG A 104 -21.11 15.23 2.20
N GLN A 105 -21.85 16.32 2.43
CA GLN A 105 -21.68 17.58 1.70
C GLN A 105 -20.29 18.18 1.93
N LEU A 106 -19.69 18.01 3.11
CA LEU A 106 -18.31 18.43 3.37
C LEU A 106 -17.28 17.57 2.64
N ASP A 107 -17.52 16.27 2.45
CA ASP A 107 -16.64 15.43 1.62
C ASP A 107 -16.71 15.86 0.15
N GLU A 108 -17.90 16.15 -0.34
CA GLU A 108 -18.10 16.65 -1.70
C GLU A 108 -17.45 18.03 -1.89
N ALA A 109 -17.56 18.92 -0.91
CA ALA A 109 -16.93 20.25 -0.95
C ALA A 109 -15.40 20.14 -1.02
N ALA A 110 -14.80 19.28 -0.19
CA ALA A 110 -13.36 19.04 -0.24
C ALA A 110 -12.92 18.43 -1.58
N LYS A 111 -13.70 17.47 -2.11
CA LYS A 111 -13.44 16.86 -3.42
C LYS A 111 -13.45 17.88 -4.54
N ALA A 112 -14.48 18.74 -4.61
CA ALA A 112 -14.58 19.80 -5.62
C ALA A 112 -13.37 20.73 -5.58
N LEU A 113 -12.92 21.15 -4.39
CA LEU A 113 -11.72 21.98 -4.28
C LEU A 113 -10.48 21.29 -4.87
N PHE A 114 -10.24 20.01 -4.56
CA PHE A 114 -9.08 19.29 -5.09
C PHE A 114 -9.15 19.06 -6.61
N GLU A 115 -10.34 18.89 -7.18
CA GLU A 115 -10.51 18.90 -8.64
C GLU A 115 -10.14 20.28 -9.23
N GLY A 116 -10.55 21.37 -8.57
CA GLY A 116 -10.14 22.72 -8.93
C GLY A 116 -8.62 22.89 -8.92
N VAL A 117 -7.93 22.40 -7.88
CA VAL A 117 -6.46 22.44 -7.80
C VAL A 117 -5.80 21.67 -8.95
N ARG A 118 -6.35 20.49 -9.31
CA ARG A 118 -5.85 19.67 -10.42
C ARG A 118 -6.00 20.38 -11.76
N LEU A 119 -7.11 21.10 -11.96
CA LEU A 119 -7.34 21.94 -13.14
C LEU A 119 -6.43 23.17 -13.16
N ALA A 120 -6.12 23.74 -11.99
CA ALA A 120 -5.34 24.97 -11.85
C ALA A 120 -3.84 24.81 -12.19
N ALA A 121 -3.24 23.64 -11.96
CA ALA A 121 -1.84 23.39 -12.31
C ALA A 121 -1.56 21.91 -12.63
N PRO A 122 -2.12 21.38 -13.75
CA PRO A 122 -1.97 19.97 -14.10
C PRO A 122 -0.50 19.58 -14.31
N GLU A 123 0.31 20.45 -14.92
CA GLU A 123 1.71 20.15 -15.22
C GLU A 123 2.64 20.18 -13.99
N GLN A 124 2.41 21.08 -13.03
CA GLN A 124 3.24 21.13 -11.80
C GLN A 124 2.97 19.90 -10.92
N VAL A 125 1.69 19.54 -10.73
CA VAL A 125 1.32 18.36 -9.93
C VAL A 125 1.76 17.06 -10.61
N THR A 126 1.64 16.96 -11.93
CA THR A 126 2.11 15.77 -12.67
C THR A 126 3.63 15.74 -12.84
N GLY A 127 4.30 16.88 -12.96
CA GLY A 127 5.76 17.00 -13.04
C GLY A 127 6.44 16.61 -11.72
N GLU A 128 6.02 17.19 -10.61
CA GLU A 128 6.53 16.85 -9.28
C GLU A 128 6.25 15.38 -8.93
N LYS A 129 5.07 14.86 -9.31
CA LYS A 129 4.76 13.44 -9.15
C LYS A 129 5.70 12.57 -9.98
N ARG A 130 5.89 12.85 -11.28
CA ARG A 130 6.79 12.07 -12.15
C ARG A 130 8.23 12.07 -11.64
N GLN A 131 8.71 13.22 -11.15
CA GLN A 131 10.03 13.33 -10.56
C GLN A 131 10.16 12.46 -9.30
N ARG A 132 9.22 12.60 -8.36
CA ARG A 132 9.19 11.79 -7.14
C ARG A 132 9.08 10.28 -7.43
N ASP A 133 8.25 9.89 -8.39
CA ASP A 133 8.09 8.48 -8.78
C ASP A 133 9.38 7.92 -9.38
N PHE A 134 10.12 8.73 -10.15
CA PHE A 134 11.46 8.38 -10.64
C PHE A 134 12.47 8.23 -9.50
N ASP A 135 12.55 9.22 -8.60
CA ASP A 135 13.52 9.24 -7.50
C ASP A 135 13.31 8.07 -6.54
N ASN A 136 12.06 7.78 -6.17
CA ASN A 136 11.72 6.64 -5.30
C ASN A 136 12.13 5.31 -5.92
N ARG A 137 11.95 5.15 -7.24
CA ARG A 137 12.39 3.92 -7.91
C ARG A 137 13.91 3.87 -7.98
N LEU A 138 14.58 4.96 -8.30
CA LEU A 138 16.03 5.03 -8.37
C LEU A 138 16.66 4.61 -7.02
N GLU A 139 16.11 5.10 -5.92
CA GLU A 139 16.51 4.70 -4.57
C GLU A 139 16.32 3.19 -4.35
N SER A 140 15.15 2.65 -4.71
CA SER A 140 14.86 1.22 -4.61
C SER A 140 15.87 0.36 -5.40
N VAL A 141 16.18 0.76 -6.63
CA VAL A 141 17.16 0.06 -7.49
C VAL A 141 18.57 0.14 -6.92
N LYS A 142 18.98 1.29 -6.37
CA LYS A 142 20.29 1.43 -5.69
C LYS A 142 20.38 0.55 -4.45
N ALA A 143 19.32 0.46 -3.65
CA ALA A 143 19.26 -0.43 -2.50
C ALA A 143 19.39 -1.90 -2.91
N LEU A 144 18.68 -2.32 -3.97
CA LEU A 144 18.81 -3.66 -4.52
C LEU A 144 20.21 -3.93 -5.10
N LEU A 145 20.83 -2.98 -5.80
CA LEU A 145 22.20 -3.11 -6.27
C LEU A 145 23.18 -3.33 -5.09
N SER A 146 23.02 -2.56 -4.01
CA SER A 146 23.83 -2.75 -2.79
C SER A 146 23.65 -4.15 -2.20
N ALA A 147 22.40 -4.61 -2.09
CA ALA A 147 22.10 -5.96 -1.63
C ALA A 147 22.70 -7.04 -2.54
N GLN A 148 22.57 -6.89 -3.86
CA GLN A 148 23.13 -7.81 -4.86
C GLN A 148 24.66 -7.89 -4.77
N LYS A 149 25.35 -6.76 -4.60
CA LYS A 149 26.81 -6.73 -4.39
C LYS A 149 27.22 -7.46 -3.12
N ARG A 150 26.53 -7.19 -1.99
CA ARG A 150 26.80 -7.85 -0.71
C ARG A 150 26.62 -9.37 -0.81
N ILE A 151 25.50 -9.83 -1.38
CA ILE A 151 25.21 -11.27 -1.51
C ILE A 151 26.20 -11.91 -2.50
N SER A 152 26.59 -11.20 -3.57
CA SER A 152 27.60 -11.69 -4.51
C SER A 152 28.95 -11.92 -3.84
N ALA A 153 29.35 -11.03 -2.94
CA ALA A 153 30.57 -11.17 -2.14
C ALA A 153 30.46 -12.32 -1.13
N GLU A 154 29.34 -12.41 -0.41
CA GLU A 154 29.03 -13.49 0.54
C GLU A 154 29.10 -14.88 -0.14
N LYS A 155 28.48 -15.00 -1.32
CA LYS A 155 28.45 -16.23 -2.13
C LYS A 155 29.69 -16.43 -2.99
N LYS A 156 30.67 -15.51 -2.94
CA LYS A 156 31.92 -15.55 -3.71
C LYS A 156 31.70 -15.74 -5.22
N LEU A 157 30.69 -15.08 -5.80
CA LEU A 157 30.32 -15.22 -7.21
C LEU A 157 31.36 -14.64 -8.20
N GLY A 158 32.40 -13.96 -7.70
CA GLY A 158 33.52 -13.46 -8.49
C GLY A 158 33.08 -12.63 -9.69
N ALA A 159 33.67 -12.91 -10.87
CA ALA A 159 33.43 -12.17 -12.10
C ALA A 159 31.95 -12.11 -12.52
N LYS A 160 31.18 -13.17 -12.30
CA LYS A 160 29.75 -13.23 -12.65
C LYS A 160 28.91 -12.27 -11.81
N GLY A 161 29.24 -12.15 -10.52
CA GLY A 161 28.61 -11.18 -9.61
C GLY A 161 28.92 -9.75 -10.05
N THR A 162 30.18 -9.47 -10.36
CA THR A 162 30.64 -8.15 -10.84
C THR A 162 30.01 -7.77 -12.18
N GLU A 163 29.92 -8.69 -13.14
CA GLU A 163 29.28 -8.44 -14.44
C GLU A 163 27.82 -8.02 -14.26
N THR A 164 27.10 -8.73 -13.38
CA THR A 164 25.70 -8.41 -13.05
C THR A 164 25.57 -7.02 -12.43
N SER A 165 26.43 -6.69 -11.46
CA SER A 165 26.44 -5.35 -10.85
C SER A 165 26.73 -4.25 -11.88
N ASN A 166 27.69 -4.47 -12.78
CA ASN A 166 28.07 -3.50 -13.82
C ASN A 166 26.93 -3.24 -14.81
N LYS A 167 26.17 -4.29 -15.18
CA LYS A 167 24.97 -4.16 -16.04
C LYS A 167 23.91 -3.31 -15.36
N ILE A 168 23.61 -3.58 -14.09
CA ILE A 168 22.65 -2.80 -13.30
C ILE A 168 23.08 -1.32 -13.21
N GLU A 169 24.35 -1.06 -12.93
CA GLU A 169 24.90 0.30 -12.87
C GLU A 169 24.81 1.04 -14.21
N ALA A 170 25.06 0.36 -15.32
CA ALA A 170 24.93 0.95 -16.65
C ALA A 170 23.49 1.40 -16.93
N GLN A 171 22.50 0.57 -16.58
CA GLN A 171 21.09 0.91 -16.77
C GLN A 171 20.60 2.00 -15.80
N ILE A 172 21.16 2.07 -14.59
CA ILE A 172 20.93 3.21 -13.69
C ILE A 172 21.43 4.51 -14.33
N ARG A 173 22.65 4.51 -14.88
CA ARG A 173 23.22 5.69 -15.56
C ARG A 173 22.38 6.11 -16.77
N GLU A 174 21.90 5.16 -17.55
CA GLU A 174 20.99 5.40 -18.68
C GLU A 174 19.69 6.08 -18.22
N ALA A 175 19.03 5.53 -17.18
CA ALA A 175 17.82 6.11 -16.64
C ALA A 175 18.02 7.53 -16.11
N GLN A 176 19.14 7.80 -15.44
CA GLN A 176 19.49 9.14 -14.96
C GLN A 176 19.76 10.11 -16.12
N SER A 177 20.38 9.65 -17.21
CA SER A 177 20.57 10.45 -18.43
C SER A 177 19.23 10.83 -19.08
N LEU A 178 18.30 9.88 -19.16
CA LEU A 178 16.93 10.13 -19.65
C LEU A 178 16.20 11.16 -18.78
N ALA A 179 16.30 11.04 -17.45
CA ALA A 179 15.73 12.00 -16.52
C ALA A 179 16.34 13.40 -16.68
N ALA A 180 17.68 13.49 -16.80
CA ALA A 180 18.37 14.77 -17.05
C ALA A 180 17.97 15.43 -18.38
N ALA A 181 17.56 14.63 -19.37
CA ALA A 181 16.99 15.10 -20.63
C ALA A 181 15.48 15.44 -20.56
N GLY A 182 14.89 15.48 -19.36
CA GLY A 182 13.46 15.73 -19.13
C GLY A 182 12.54 14.55 -19.45
N LYS A 183 13.09 13.38 -19.80
CA LYS A 183 12.34 12.17 -20.19
C LYS A 183 12.12 11.25 -18.98
N LEU A 184 11.49 11.79 -17.93
CA LEU A 184 11.28 11.08 -16.67
C LEU A 184 10.55 9.75 -16.83
N ASP A 185 9.50 9.71 -17.65
CA ASP A 185 8.70 8.49 -17.86
C ASP A 185 9.53 7.38 -18.53
N GLN A 186 10.42 7.73 -19.45
CA GLN A 186 11.33 6.77 -20.10
C GLN A 186 12.40 6.28 -19.13
N GLY A 187 13.03 7.19 -18.38
CA GLY A 187 13.98 6.82 -17.34
C GLY A 187 13.35 5.94 -16.27
N ARG A 188 12.09 6.23 -15.89
CA ARG A 188 11.31 5.44 -14.94
C ARG A 188 11.06 4.02 -15.44
N ALA A 189 10.71 3.86 -16.73
CA ALA A 189 10.50 2.56 -17.34
C ALA A 189 11.77 1.69 -17.35
N VAL A 190 12.94 2.29 -17.64
CA VAL A 190 14.23 1.61 -17.52
C VAL A 190 14.44 1.13 -16.08
N LEU A 191 14.19 1.99 -15.09
CA LEU A 191 14.35 1.59 -13.69
C LEU A 191 13.36 0.51 -13.22
N ASP A 192 12.14 0.45 -13.76
CA ASP A 192 11.21 -0.66 -13.47
C ASP A 192 11.75 -2.00 -13.96
N GLN A 193 12.30 -2.03 -15.18
CA GLN A 193 12.92 -3.24 -15.72
C GLN A 193 14.10 -3.69 -14.85
N VAL A 194 14.99 -2.76 -14.50
CA VAL A 194 16.15 -3.05 -13.64
C VAL A 194 15.72 -3.56 -12.28
N TYR A 195 14.68 -2.96 -11.68
CA TYR A 195 14.16 -3.37 -10.39
C TYR A 195 13.70 -4.84 -10.40
N VAL A 196 12.88 -5.22 -11.38
CA VAL A 196 12.38 -6.61 -11.49
C VAL A 196 13.53 -7.57 -11.72
N MET A 197 14.45 -7.25 -12.64
CA MET A 197 15.60 -8.10 -12.93
C MET A 197 16.52 -8.27 -11.72
N THR A 198 16.78 -7.21 -10.97
CA THR A 198 17.67 -7.26 -9.81
C THR A 198 17.04 -8.05 -8.66
N LYS A 199 15.72 -7.89 -8.44
CA LYS A 199 14.98 -8.67 -7.45
C LYS A 199 15.05 -10.17 -7.77
N ALA A 200 14.76 -10.56 -9.01
CA ALA A 200 14.84 -11.96 -9.45
C ALA A 200 16.27 -12.52 -9.33
N ALA A 201 17.30 -11.71 -9.65
CA ALA A 201 18.68 -12.12 -9.47
C ALA A 201 19.02 -12.38 -7.99
N ILE A 202 18.58 -11.52 -7.07
CA ILE A 202 18.79 -11.69 -5.63
C ILE A 202 18.05 -12.92 -5.10
N GLU A 203 16.81 -13.14 -5.52
CA GLU A 203 16.02 -14.32 -5.16
C GLU A 203 16.77 -15.59 -5.56
N ASN A 204 17.15 -15.72 -6.84
CA ASN A 204 17.93 -16.86 -7.33
C ASN A 204 19.29 -17.03 -6.61
N MET A 205 19.93 -15.94 -6.16
CA MET A 205 21.18 -16.00 -5.40
C MET A 205 20.98 -16.53 -3.97
N ARG A 206 19.76 -16.45 -3.44
CA ARG A 206 19.37 -16.88 -2.10
C ARG A 206 18.46 -18.09 -2.09
N ASP A 207 18.14 -18.65 -3.26
CA ASP A 207 17.37 -19.88 -3.36
C ASP A 207 18.08 -21.00 -2.61
N GLY A 208 17.34 -21.63 -1.68
CA GLY A 208 17.86 -22.66 -0.78
C GLY A 208 18.50 -22.14 0.51
N ASP A 209 18.63 -20.82 0.72
CA ASP A 209 19.10 -20.26 1.97
C ASP A 209 17.98 -20.18 3.02
N THR A 210 18.22 -20.79 4.19
CA THR A 210 17.41 -20.52 5.38
C THR A 210 18.02 -19.34 6.12
N LEU A 211 17.32 -18.20 6.14
CA LEU A 211 17.70 -17.05 6.97
C LEU A 211 17.44 -17.39 8.45
N VAL A 212 18.44 -17.96 9.13
CA VAL A 212 18.38 -18.13 10.58
C VAL A 212 18.80 -16.80 11.21
N ARG A 213 17.84 -16.07 11.78
CA ARG A 213 18.15 -14.95 12.66
C ARG A 213 18.65 -15.51 13.99
N SER A 214 19.95 -15.72 14.10
CA SER A 214 20.57 -16.12 15.37
C SER A 214 20.38 -15.00 16.39
N LEU A 215 19.73 -15.32 17.52
CA LEU A 215 19.68 -14.45 18.67
C LEU A 215 21.02 -14.52 19.40
N HIS A 216 21.60 -13.36 19.73
CA HIS A 216 22.81 -13.27 20.51
C HIS A 216 22.49 -12.50 21.78
N PHE A 217 22.68 -13.15 22.94
CA PHE A 217 22.47 -12.55 24.25
C PHE A 217 23.83 -12.36 24.91
N ALA A 218 24.05 -11.20 25.51
CA ALA A 218 25.28 -10.89 26.24
C ALA A 218 25.35 -11.63 27.59
N SER A 219 24.19 -12.02 28.14
CA SER A 219 24.10 -12.80 29.39
C SER A 219 22.86 -13.68 29.43
N LYS A 220 22.84 -14.64 30.37
CA LYS A 220 21.65 -15.46 30.66
C LYS A 220 20.50 -14.65 31.27
N GLU A 221 20.79 -13.56 31.95
CA GLU A 221 19.77 -12.65 32.46
C GLU A 221 19.06 -11.93 31.29
N GLU A 222 19.80 -11.50 30.28
CA GLU A 222 19.22 -10.89 29.07
C GLU A 222 18.38 -11.89 28.27
N GLU A 223 18.87 -13.13 28.11
CA GLU A 223 18.12 -14.21 27.49
C GLU A 223 16.81 -14.51 28.25
N TYR A 224 16.85 -14.51 29.58
CA TYR A 224 15.64 -14.68 30.41
C TYR A 224 14.62 -13.55 30.17
N HIS A 225 15.06 -12.29 30.11
CA HIS A 225 14.16 -11.16 29.80
C HIS A 225 13.57 -11.25 28.39
N TYR A 226 14.35 -11.70 27.41
CA TYR A 226 13.83 -11.98 26.08
C TYR A 226 12.76 -13.08 26.10
N GLU A 227 13.00 -14.18 26.80
CA GLU A 227 12.02 -15.27 26.90
C GLU A 227 10.78 -14.87 27.72
N VAL A 228 10.89 -13.91 28.63
CA VAL A 228 9.74 -13.26 29.31
C VAL A 228 8.85 -12.59 28.28
N ASP A 229 9.40 -11.70 27.46
CA ASP A 229 8.64 -10.98 26.43
C ASP A 229 8.02 -11.94 25.41
N ARG A 230 8.76 -13.00 25.06
CA ARG A 230 8.27 -14.07 24.18
C ARG A 230 7.09 -14.81 24.81
N ASN A 231 7.16 -15.18 26.10
CA ASN A 231 6.06 -15.84 26.80
C ASN A 231 4.81 -14.94 26.87
N ASP A 232 4.99 -13.66 27.21
CA ASP A 232 3.90 -12.68 27.28
C ASP A 232 3.23 -12.48 25.92
N THR A 233 4.01 -12.47 24.84
CA THR A 233 3.48 -12.43 23.47
C THR A 233 2.59 -13.65 23.18
N HIS A 234 3.02 -14.86 23.56
CA HIS A 234 2.21 -16.07 23.38
C HIS A 234 0.94 -16.05 24.22
N LYS A 235 1.00 -15.52 25.45
CA LYS A 235 -0.17 -15.36 26.31
C LYS A 235 -1.19 -14.39 25.69
N MET A 236 -0.70 -13.29 25.09
CA MET A 236 -1.55 -12.36 24.35
C MET A 236 -2.16 -13.03 23.12
N LEU A 237 -1.41 -13.84 22.38
CA LEU A 237 -1.93 -14.59 21.24
C LEU A 237 -3.04 -15.55 21.64
N VAL A 238 -2.91 -16.25 22.78
CA VAL A 238 -4.01 -17.09 23.30
C VAL A 238 -5.28 -16.28 23.51
N LYS A 239 -5.16 -15.07 24.09
CA LYS A 239 -6.31 -14.17 24.26
C LYS A 239 -6.90 -13.78 22.91
N VAL A 240 -6.11 -13.13 22.06
CA VAL A 240 -6.57 -12.54 20.79
C VAL A 240 -7.14 -13.60 19.84
N LEU A 241 -6.50 -14.78 19.75
CA LEU A 241 -6.89 -15.79 18.78
C LEU A 241 -8.06 -16.66 19.26
N LEU A 242 -8.20 -16.85 20.58
CA LEU A 242 -9.11 -17.86 21.11
C LEU A 242 -10.30 -17.31 21.89
N GLU A 243 -10.33 -16.03 22.29
CA GLU A 243 -11.39 -15.44 23.12
C GLU A 243 -12.81 -15.71 22.58
N GLU A 244 -13.07 -15.48 21.28
CA GLU A 244 -14.38 -15.75 20.68
C GLU A 244 -14.68 -17.25 20.55
N LYS A 245 -13.67 -18.07 20.21
CA LYS A 245 -13.85 -19.53 20.05
C LYS A 245 -14.16 -20.21 21.37
N ARG A 246 -13.50 -19.75 22.43
CA ARG A 246 -13.66 -20.19 23.82
C ARG A 246 -15.06 -19.91 24.35
N ALA A 247 -15.56 -18.70 24.13
CA ALA A 247 -16.91 -18.30 24.54
C ALA A 247 -18.01 -19.18 23.92
N ASN A 248 -17.79 -19.68 22.70
CA ASN A 248 -18.76 -20.47 21.95
C ASN A 248 -18.57 -22.00 22.07
N ASN A 249 -17.54 -22.47 22.78
CA ASN A 249 -17.27 -23.90 22.92
C ASN A 249 -16.73 -24.24 24.33
N PRO A 250 -17.61 -24.68 25.26
CA PRO A 250 -17.22 -25.01 26.63
C PRO A 250 -16.18 -26.15 26.75
N GLY A 251 -16.17 -27.10 25.81
CA GLY A 251 -15.18 -28.19 25.79
C GLY A 251 -13.79 -27.69 25.41
N LEU A 252 -13.71 -26.76 24.46
CA LEU A 252 -12.47 -26.06 24.13
C LEU A 252 -12.00 -25.17 25.28
N GLU A 253 -12.93 -24.47 25.94
CA GLU A 253 -12.63 -23.61 27.09
C GLU A 253 -11.91 -24.38 28.20
N GLY A 254 -12.46 -25.53 28.63
CA GLY A 254 -11.85 -26.35 29.68
C GLY A 254 -10.45 -26.85 29.32
N MET A 255 -10.21 -27.22 28.05
CA MET A 255 -8.88 -27.63 27.60
C MET A 255 -7.89 -26.46 27.56
N VAL A 256 -8.28 -25.32 26.99
CA VAL A 256 -7.42 -24.13 26.93
C VAL A 256 -7.08 -23.63 28.33
N GLN A 257 -8.06 -23.63 29.23
CA GLN A 257 -7.89 -23.21 30.61
C GLN A 257 -6.85 -24.06 31.35
N LYS A 258 -6.85 -25.39 31.15
CA LYS A 258 -5.83 -26.28 31.72
C LYS A 258 -4.41 -25.91 31.27
N TYR A 259 -4.21 -25.62 29.98
CA TYR A 259 -2.91 -25.19 29.47
C TYR A 259 -2.49 -23.82 30.02
N LEU A 260 -3.44 -22.88 30.17
CA LEU A 260 -3.19 -21.57 30.77
C LEU A 260 -2.75 -21.68 32.24
N GLU A 261 -3.37 -22.55 33.02
CA GLU A 261 -3.02 -22.79 34.42
C GLU A 261 -1.64 -23.43 34.57
N GLN A 262 -1.32 -24.40 33.71
CA GLN A 262 0.00 -25.02 33.67
C GLN A 262 1.08 -24.01 33.26
N ALA A 263 0.81 -23.21 32.22
CA ALA A 263 1.71 -22.15 31.79
C ALA A 263 1.95 -21.11 32.90
N ALA A 264 0.90 -20.70 33.63
CA ALA A 264 1.01 -19.76 34.74
C ALA A 264 1.82 -20.31 35.91
N THR A 265 1.64 -21.60 36.23
CA THR A 265 2.42 -22.29 37.28
C THR A 265 3.90 -22.33 36.91
N LEU A 266 4.21 -22.72 35.67
CA LEU A 266 5.59 -22.74 35.16
C LEU A 266 6.20 -21.34 35.13
N ARG A 267 5.43 -20.33 34.73
CA ARG A 267 5.86 -18.92 34.73
C ARG A 267 6.25 -18.45 36.13
N ALA A 268 5.40 -18.68 37.12
CA ALA A 268 5.71 -18.31 38.51
C ALA A 268 6.95 -19.05 39.05
N SER A 269 7.14 -20.32 38.65
CA SER A 269 8.35 -21.08 39.00
C SER A 269 9.60 -20.49 38.35
N ALA A 270 9.52 -20.09 37.07
CA ALA A 270 10.62 -19.44 36.36
C ALA A 270 11.02 -18.12 37.03
N ASP A 271 10.04 -17.30 37.41
CA ASP A 271 10.26 -16.03 38.10
C ASP A 271 10.92 -16.25 39.48
N GLY A 272 10.55 -17.33 40.18
CA GLY A 272 11.18 -17.76 41.43
C GLY A 272 12.64 -18.23 41.27
N LEU A 273 12.98 -18.85 40.15
CA LEU A 273 14.37 -19.25 39.81
C LEU A 273 15.21 -18.02 39.46
N ALA A 274 14.66 -17.11 38.64
CA ALA A 274 15.32 -15.86 38.28
C ALA A 274 15.58 -14.95 39.49
N ALA A 275 14.65 -14.90 40.45
CA ALA A 275 14.85 -14.16 41.71
C ALA A 275 16.05 -14.69 42.53
N LYS A 276 16.43 -15.96 42.35
CA LYS A 276 17.62 -16.58 42.95
C LYS A 276 18.86 -16.48 42.05
N LYS A 277 18.77 -15.73 40.94
CA LYS A 277 19.78 -15.60 39.87
C LYS A 277 20.08 -16.90 39.14
N ASP A 278 19.20 -17.90 39.24
CA ASP A 278 19.26 -19.11 38.42
C ASP A 278 18.55 -18.86 37.08
N TYR A 279 19.19 -18.06 36.23
CA TYR A 279 18.63 -17.66 34.94
C TYR A 279 18.57 -18.83 33.95
N GLU A 280 19.50 -19.78 34.01
CA GLU A 280 19.47 -20.98 33.15
C GLU A 280 18.27 -21.87 33.47
N GLY A 281 18.03 -22.14 34.76
CA GLY A 281 16.83 -22.85 35.20
C GLY A 281 15.56 -22.09 34.84
N ALA A 282 15.55 -20.77 35.07
CA ALA A 282 14.41 -19.91 34.75
C ALA A 282 14.06 -19.93 33.25
N ILE A 283 15.04 -19.79 32.35
CA ILE A 283 14.86 -19.87 30.90
C ILE A 283 14.20 -21.19 30.52
N LYS A 284 14.75 -22.32 30.98
CA LYS A 284 14.21 -23.65 30.65
C LYS A 284 12.76 -23.82 31.11
N THR A 285 12.46 -23.43 32.34
CA THR A 285 11.09 -23.48 32.87
C THR A 285 10.15 -22.53 32.10
N LEU A 286 10.65 -21.40 31.64
CA LEU A 286 9.89 -20.43 30.88
C LEU A 286 9.60 -20.88 29.44
N GLU A 287 10.55 -21.55 28.79
CA GLU A 287 10.31 -22.23 27.51
C GLU A 287 9.20 -23.29 27.64
N ASP A 288 9.19 -24.05 28.74
CA ASP A 288 8.14 -25.03 29.01
C ASP A 288 6.78 -24.35 29.23
N SER A 289 6.74 -23.21 29.92
CA SER A 289 5.52 -22.37 30.01
C SER A 289 5.03 -21.96 28.62
N THR A 290 5.93 -21.48 27.76
CA THR A 290 5.61 -21.07 26.38
C THR A 290 5.10 -22.25 25.55
N LYS A 291 5.64 -23.47 25.73
CA LYS A 291 5.14 -24.68 25.06
C LYS A 291 3.69 -24.99 25.44
N GLU A 292 3.28 -24.80 26.69
CA GLU A 292 1.87 -24.98 27.07
C GLU A 292 0.96 -23.95 26.40
N LEU A 293 1.40 -22.69 26.31
CA LEU A 293 0.65 -21.66 25.58
C LEU A 293 0.51 -22.00 24.08
N VAL A 294 1.58 -22.47 23.45
CA VAL A 294 1.54 -22.94 22.05
C VAL A 294 0.60 -24.13 21.88
N ARG A 295 0.57 -25.07 22.83
CA ARG A 295 -0.39 -26.20 22.81
C ARG A 295 -1.83 -25.72 22.91
N ALA A 296 -2.12 -24.71 23.73
CA ALA A 296 -3.44 -24.09 23.81
C ALA A 296 -3.88 -23.51 22.45
N ILE A 297 -2.97 -22.84 21.74
CA ILE A 297 -3.26 -22.26 20.42
C ILE A 297 -3.49 -23.35 19.37
N ARG A 298 -2.62 -24.38 19.35
CA ARG A 298 -2.72 -25.49 18.40
C ARG A 298 -3.95 -26.36 18.63
N SER A 299 -4.35 -26.62 19.87
CA SER A 299 -5.55 -27.41 20.19
C SER A 299 -6.84 -26.74 19.72
N ALA A 300 -6.83 -25.42 19.57
CA ALA A 300 -7.92 -24.63 18.97
C ALA A 300 -7.86 -24.54 17.42
N GLY A 301 -6.96 -25.31 16.80
CA GLY A 301 -6.83 -25.44 15.34
C GLY A 301 -5.99 -24.34 14.67
N VAL A 302 -5.21 -23.56 15.43
CA VAL A 302 -4.34 -22.51 14.86
C VAL A 302 -2.89 -22.98 14.86
N TYR A 303 -2.26 -23.03 13.68
CA TYR A 303 -0.84 -23.39 13.57
C TYR A 303 0.05 -22.18 13.84
N ILE A 304 0.94 -22.32 14.82
CA ILE A 304 2.04 -21.38 15.07
C ILE A 304 3.35 -22.19 15.03
N PRO A 305 4.33 -21.81 14.19
CA PRO A 305 5.65 -22.42 14.21
C PRO A 305 6.30 -22.23 15.58
N GLY A 306 6.94 -23.29 16.10
CA GLY A 306 7.62 -23.28 17.40
C GLY A 306 8.91 -22.48 17.38
#